data_AF-A0A937NHY2-F1
#
_entry.id   AF-A0A937NHY2-F1
#
_cell.length_a   1.000
_cell.length_b   1.000
_cell.length_c   1.000
_cell.angle_alpha   90.00
_cell.angle_beta   90.00
_cell.angle_gamma   90.00
#
_symmetry.space_group_name_H-M   'P 1'
#
loop_
_entity.id
_entity.type
_entity.pdbx_description
1 polymer ?
#
loop_
_entity_poly.entity_id
_entity_poly.type
_entity_poly.pdbx_seq_one_letter_code
_entity_poly.pdbx_strand_id
1 'polypeptide(L)'
;MLPPSHIFQQKINSFNTKYPHSRFNVFCRYKQRVETTGASILNQDNLDETTVHIDGMLRDPDWGLDQTGIPRYLKVRSILEGVAGSYDKIRHIKLGDGRMASIREELALAYRLLEQIANNKQSNNDPDQSGAYYVVAKSKVLMFIWGQTPGFDTQVRSHLVDRSYPPAPFQLPHVPQRQLLSGGENRRYTPDEFCNILEELDEWVQKWPANNGGQSLDSLYPAWPTGRIIDVTYYLRDP
;
A
#
# COMPACT_ATOMS: atom_id res chain seq x y z
N MET A 1 2.82 -3.20 -22.76
CA MET A 1 3.13 -4.64 -22.63
C MET A 1 3.82 -4.81 -21.30
N LEU A 2 3.47 -5.86 -20.55
CA LEU A 2 4.19 -6.30 -19.36
C LEU A 2 5.70 -6.17 -19.60
N PRO A 3 6.48 -5.69 -18.61
CA PRO A 3 7.90 -6.00 -18.63
C PRO A 3 8.01 -7.52 -18.82
N PRO A 4 8.76 -8.00 -19.84
CA PRO A 4 9.01 -9.42 -20.00
C PRO A 4 9.40 -10.06 -18.65
N SER A 5 9.06 -11.33 -18.39
CA SER A 5 9.27 -11.95 -17.08
C SER A 5 10.72 -11.81 -16.56
N HIS A 6 11.70 -11.77 -17.47
CA HIS A 6 13.10 -11.52 -17.12
C HIS A 6 13.36 -10.08 -16.62
N ILE A 7 12.70 -9.06 -17.19
CA ILE A 7 12.75 -7.67 -16.71
C ILE A 7 12.06 -7.58 -15.34
N PHE A 8 10.90 -8.21 -15.17
CA PHE A 8 10.24 -8.23 -13.86
C PHE A 8 11.10 -8.92 -12.80
N GLN A 9 11.78 -10.02 -13.13
CA GLN A 9 12.74 -10.68 -12.23
C GLN A 9 13.95 -9.79 -11.91
N GLN A 10 14.45 -9.00 -12.87
CA GLN A 10 15.50 -8.00 -12.62
C GLN A 10 15.02 -6.88 -11.69
N LYS A 11 13.77 -6.42 -11.86
CA LYS A 11 13.14 -5.46 -10.96
C LYS A 11 12.99 -6.04 -9.56
N ILE A 12 12.53 -7.29 -9.41
CA ILE A 12 12.49 -8.00 -8.13
C ILE A 12 13.88 -8.04 -7.49
N ASN A 13 14.91 -8.48 -8.22
CA ASN A 13 16.25 -8.61 -7.65
C ASN A 13 16.81 -7.25 -7.18
N SER A 14 16.56 -6.19 -7.96
CA SER A 14 17.00 -4.84 -7.64
C SER A 14 16.17 -4.17 -6.54
N PHE A 15 14.89 -4.51 -6.44
CA PHE A 15 14.00 -4.10 -5.36
C PHE A 15 14.35 -4.84 -4.06
N ASN A 16 14.72 -6.12 -4.16
CA ASN A 16 15.17 -6.96 -3.06
C ASN A 16 16.45 -6.45 -2.38
N THR A 17 17.31 -5.75 -3.11
CA THR A 17 18.54 -5.14 -2.56
C THR A 17 18.35 -3.74 -2.00
N LYS A 18 17.25 -3.04 -2.33
CA LYS A 18 17.06 -1.61 -2.03
C LYS A 18 15.87 -1.29 -1.13
N TYR A 19 14.97 -2.24 -0.94
CA TYR A 19 13.73 -2.05 -0.18
C TYR A 19 13.77 -2.90 1.10
N PRO A 20 13.09 -2.55 2.20
CA PRO A 20 12.97 -3.43 3.36
C PRO A 20 12.10 -4.68 3.13
N HIS A 21 12.60 -5.84 3.55
CA HIS A 21 11.93 -7.14 3.31
C HIS A 21 11.70 -8.00 4.54
N SER A 22 12.62 -7.99 5.50
CA SER A 22 12.66 -9.03 6.54
C SER A 22 11.39 -9.04 7.40
N ARG A 23 10.96 -7.88 7.89
CA ARG A 23 9.77 -7.75 8.73
C ARG A 23 8.47 -7.95 7.95
N PHE A 24 8.37 -7.38 6.74
CA PHE A 24 7.17 -7.52 5.91
C PHE A 24 6.96 -8.97 5.45
N ASN A 25 8.00 -9.67 5.00
CA ASN A 25 7.88 -11.07 4.60
C ASN A 25 7.50 -11.98 5.78
N VAL A 26 8.01 -11.70 6.98
CA VAL A 26 7.60 -12.39 8.21
C VAL A 26 6.13 -12.12 8.50
N PHE A 27 5.70 -10.86 8.42
CA PHE A 27 4.30 -10.48 8.62
C PHE A 27 3.36 -11.13 7.59
N CYS A 28 3.72 -11.15 6.31
CA CYS A 28 2.94 -11.79 5.26
C CYS A 28 2.73 -13.29 5.53
N ARG A 29 3.78 -14.01 5.98
CA ARG A 29 3.65 -15.42 6.35
C ARG A 29 2.73 -15.62 7.55
N TYR A 30 2.87 -14.76 8.58
CA TYR A 30 1.97 -14.73 9.73
C TYR A 30 0.51 -14.52 9.30
N LYS A 31 0.24 -13.48 8.50
CA LYS A 31 -1.08 -13.15 7.96
C LYS A 31 -1.67 -14.31 7.17
N GLN A 32 -0.90 -14.89 6.25
CA GLN A 32 -1.34 -16.05 5.47
C GLN A 32 -1.71 -17.23 6.37
N ARG A 33 -0.90 -17.53 7.39
CA ARG A 33 -1.19 -18.61 8.35
C ARG A 33 -2.50 -18.37 9.10
N VAL A 34 -2.75 -17.14 9.55
CA VAL A 34 -3.99 -16.79 10.28
C VAL A 34 -5.21 -16.81 9.37
N GLU A 35 -5.12 -16.20 8.19
CA GLU A 35 -6.29 -16.01 7.34
C GLU A 35 -6.70 -17.26 6.55
N THR A 36 -5.77 -18.18 6.32
CA THR A 36 -6.10 -19.48 5.71
C THR A 36 -6.98 -20.35 6.62
N THR A 37 -7.04 -20.08 7.92
CA THR A 37 -7.99 -20.72 8.85
C THR A 37 -9.34 -20.00 8.91
N GLY A 38 -9.54 -18.94 8.11
CA GLY A 38 -10.73 -18.08 8.15
C GLY A 38 -10.72 -17.01 9.26
N ALA A 39 -9.70 -17.01 10.12
CA ALA A 39 -9.57 -16.03 11.20
C ALA A 39 -9.11 -14.65 10.67
N SER A 40 -9.38 -13.59 11.44
CA SER A 40 -8.84 -12.25 11.17
C SER A 40 -7.50 -12.07 11.83
N ILE A 41 -6.55 -11.40 11.17
CA ILE A 41 -5.38 -10.86 11.87
C ILE A 41 -5.77 -9.75 12.87
N LEU A 42 -6.96 -9.16 12.77
CA LEU A 42 -7.43 -8.10 13.67
C LEU A 42 -8.52 -8.56 14.65
N ASN A 43 -8.77 -9.88 14.77
CA ASN A 43 -9.67 -10.38 15.82
C ASN A 43 -8.95 -10.35 17.18
N GLN A 44 -9.70 -10.52 18.27
CA GLN A 44 -9.17 -10.42 19.62
C GLN A 44 -7.96 -11.35 19.88
N ASP A 45 -8.00 -12.57 19.33
CA ASP A 45 -6.97 -13.58 19.56
C ASP A 45 -5.65 -13.27 18.86
N ASN A 46 -5.68 -12.52 17.75
CA ASN A 46 -4.51 -12.21 16.92
C ASN A 46 -4.07 -10.74 17.00
N LEU A 47 -4.89 -9.86 17.60
CA LEU A 47 -4.68 -8.42 17.59
C LEU A 47 -3.34 -8.01 18.23
N ASP A 48 -2.93 -8.67 19.31
CA ASP A 48 -1.66 -8.35 19.98
C ASP A 48 -0.45 -8.76 19.11
N GLU A 49 -0.44 -9.97 18.53
CA GLU A 49 0.62 -10.42 17.63
C GLU A 49 0.69 -9.51 16.39
N THR A 50 -0.47 -9.15 15.81
CA THR A 50 -0.54 -8.19 14.71
C THR A 50 0.00 -6.83 15.10
N THR A 51 -0.35 -6.33 16.30
CA THR A 51 0.16 -5.03 16.79
C THR A 51 1.68 -5.05 16.93
N VAL A 52 2.26 -6.14 17.46
CA VAL A 52 3.72 -6.30 17.56
C VAL A 52 4.38 -6.23 16.19
N HIS A 53 3.82 -6.92 15.18
CA HIS A 53 4.34 -6.85 13.82
C HIS A 53 4.22 -5.45 13.20
N ILE A 54 3.04 -4.82 13.32
CA ILE A 54 2.81 -3.48 12.76
C ILE A 54 3.71 -2.45 13.45
N ASP A 55 3.78 -2.41 14.79
CA ASP A 55 4.66 -1.48 15.51
C ASP A 55 6.14 -1.68 15.12
N GLY A 56 6.55 -2.94 14.96
CA GLY A 56 7.88 -3.28 14.48
C GLY A 56 8.17 -2.81 13.05
N MET A 57 7.21 -2.87 12.13
CA MET A 57 7.36 -2.36 10.76
C MET A 57 7.31 -0.84 10.69
N LEU A 58 6.45 -0.20 11.51
CA LEU A 58 6.38 1.25 11.60
C LEU A 58 7.72 1.82 12.05
N ARG A 59 8.34 1.24 13.08
CA ARG A 59 9.61 1.71 13.67
C ARG A 59 10.86 1.26 12.93
N ASP A 60 10.70 0.51 11.85
CA ASP A 60 11.83 0.06 11.06
C ASP A 60 12.31 1.22 10.16
N PRO A 61 13.55 1.71 10.36
CA PRO A 61 14.04 2.90 9.68
C PRO A 61 14.08 2.73 8.16
N ASP A 62 14.19 1.50 7.67
CA ASP A 62 14.21 1.20 6.24
C ASP A 62 12.89 1.57 5.54
N TRP A 63 11.78 1.65 6.30
CA TRP A 63 10.49 2.07 5.79
C TRP A 63 10.28 3.59 5.79
N GLY A 64 11.15 4.33 6.50
CA GLY A 64 11.08 5.79 6.66
C GLY A 64 9.82 6.28 7.38
N LEU A 65 9.13 5.39 8.11
CA LEU A 65 7.88 5.72 8.81
C LEU A 65 8.12 6.29 10.22
N ASP A 66 9.29 6.09 10.80
CA ASP A 66 9.73 6.66 12.08
C ASP A 66 9.74 8.19 12.07
N GLN A 67 10.09 8.78 10.93
CA GLN A 67 10.08 10.22 10.70
C GLN A 67 8.69 10.84 10.76
N THR A 68 7.63 10.03 10.74
CA THR A 68 6.23 10.51 10.63
C THR A 68 5.53 10.68 11.98
N GLY A 69 6.22 10.35 13.08
CA GLY A 69 5.66 10.37 14.44
C GLY A 69 4.78 9.16 14.72
N ILE A 70 5.39 8.03 15.04
CA ILE A 70 4.66 6.77 15.29
C ILE A 70 4.04 6.80 16.69
N PRO A 71 2.73 6.53 16.85
CA PRO A 71 2.11 6.43 18.16
C PRO A 71 2.72 5.30 19.00
N ARG A 72 2.50 5.33 20.32
CA ARG A 72 2.92 4.23 21.21
C ARG A 72 2.13 2.96 20.92
N TYR A 73 2.72 1.80 21.24
CA TYR A 73 2.13 0.48 21.05
C TYR A 73 0.62 0.38 21.40
N LEU A 74 0.22 0.80 22.61
CA LEU A 74 -1.19 0.73 23.03
C LEU A 74 -2.13 1.54 22.13
N LYS A 75 -1.64 2.64 21.57
CA LYS A 75 -2.40 3.46 20.63
C LYS A 75 -2.44 2.82 19.25
N VAL A 76 -1.35 2.20 18.77
CA VAL A 76 -1.35 1.38 17.54
C VAL A 76 -2.40 0.27 17.68
N ARG A 77 -2.38 -0.47 18.79
CA ARG A 77 -3.34 -1.55 19.08
C ARG A 77 -4.78 -1.05 18.99
N SER A 78 -5.09 0.05 19.68
CA SER A 78 -6.44 0.63 19.70
C SER A 78 -6.89 1.10 18.31
N ILE A 79 -5.98 1.60 17.46
CA ILE A 79 -6.30 1.98 16.08
C ILE A 79 -6.61 0.72 15.25
N LEU A 80 -5.80 -0.32 15.36
CA LEU A 80 -6.01 -1.60 14.66
C LEU A 80 -7.34 -2.25 15.08
N GLU A 81 -7.66 -2.22 16.37
CA GLU A 81 -8.95 -2.65 16.92
C GLU A 81 -10.12 -1.88 16.30
N GLY A 82 -10.00 -0.55 16.18
CA GLY A 82 -11.01 0.28 15.53
C GLY A 82 -11.19 -0.01 14.03
N VAL A 83 -10.13 -0.45 13.35
CA VAL A 83 -10.17 -0.81 11.92
C VAL A 83 -10.70 -2.23 11.70
N ALA A 84 -10.71 -3.10 12.71
CA ALA A 84 -11.04 -4.53 12.59
C ALA A 84 -12.35 -4.81 11.84
N GLY A 85 -13.41 -4.06 12.15
CA GLY A 85 -14.71 -4.22 11.49
C GLY A 85 -14.70 -3.88 10.00
N SER A 86 -14.05 -2.78 9.61
CA SER A 86 -13.83 -2.47 8.18
C SER A 86 -12.93 -3.49 7.52
N TYR A 87 -11.86 -3.90 8.22
CA TYR A 87 -10.90 -4.86 7.72
C TYR A 87 -11.56 -6.20 7.37
N ASP A 88 -12.39 -6.75 8.24
CA ASP A 88 -13.06 -8.04 8.01
C ASP A 88 -13.95 -8.04 6.77
N LYS A 89 -14.52 -6.89 6.42
CA LYS A 89 -15.31 -6.72 5.21
C LYS A 89 -14.46 -6.61 3.94
N ILE A 90 -13.27 -5.99 4.01
CA ILE A 90 -12.42 -5.74 2.84
C ILE A 90 -11.36 -6.82 2.60
N ARG A 91 -10.93 -7.56 3.62
CA ARG A 91 -9.74 -8.45 3.57
C ARG A 91 -9.83 -9.57 2.53
N HIS A 92 -11.04 -9.91 2.09
CA HIS A 92 -11.33 -10.93 1.09
C HIS A 92 -11.54 -10.37 -0.33
N ILE A 93 -11.55 -9.05 -0.48
CA ILE A 93 -11.66 -8.39 -1.77
C ILE A 93 -10.27 -8.18 -2.34
N LYS A 94 -10.07 -8.59 -3.59
CA LYS A 94 -8.81 -8.40 -4.32
C LYS A 94 -8.93 -7.24 -5.29
N LEU A 95 -7.79 -6.58 -5.52
CA LEU A 95 -7.63 -5.62 -6.60
C LEU A 95 -7.64 -6.38 -7.94
N GLY A 96 -8.40 -5.87 -8.91
CA GLY A 96 -8.70 -6.51 -10.19
C GLY A 96 -10.05 -7.22 -10.26
N ASP A 97 -10.78 -7.33 -9.15
CA ASP A 97 -12.09 -8.01 -9.12
C ASP A 97 -13.24 -7.10 -9.60
N GLY A 98 -13.02 -5.79 -9.78
CA GLY A 98 -14.07 -4.85 -10.13
C GLY A 98 -15.05 -4.58 -8.98
N ARG A 99 -14.59 -4.72 -7.74
CA ARG A 99 -15.42 -4.68 -6.52
C ARG A 99 -15.07 -3.53 -5.58
N MET A 100 -14.10 -2.67 -5.91
CA MET A 100 -13.68 -1.59 -4.99
C MET A 100 -14.82 -0.64 -4.63
N ALA A 101 -15.68 -0.29 -5.59
CA ALA A 101 -16.84 0.59 -5.35
C ALA A 101 -17.80 0.03 -4.28
N SER A 102 -17.88 -1.30 -4.13
CA SER A 102 -18.77 -1.95 -3.16
C SER A 102 -18.28 -1.91 -1.71
N ILE A 103 -17.00 -1.59 -1.50
CA ILE A 103 -16.36 -1.53 -0.17
C ILE A 103 -15.83 -0.13 0.16
N ARG A 104 -16.32 0.88 -0.55
CA ARG A 104 -15.85 2.25 -0.46
C ARG A 104 -15.98 2.82 0.94
N GLU A 105 -17.10 2.59 1.60
CA GLU A 105 -17.35 3.09 2.96
C GLU A 105 -16.37 2.48 3.96
N GLU A 106 -16.13 1.18 3.87
CA GLU A 106 -15.19 0.46 4.71
C GLU A 106 -13.75 0.93 4.51
N LEU A 107 -13.34 1.12 3.25
CA LEU A 107 -12.02 1.63 2.89
C LEU A 107 -11.82 3.06 3.39
N ALA A 108 -12.81 3.93 3.19
CA ALA A 108 -12.77 5.31 3.66
C ALA A 108 -12.65 5.38 5.19
N LEU A 109 -13.37 4.51 5.91
CA LEU A 109 -13.30 4.41 7.37
C LEU A 109 -11.92 3.88 7.82
N ALA A 110 -11.43 2.80 7.20
CA ALA A 110 -10.11 2.25 7.52
C ALA A 110 -9.02 3.30 7.31
N TYR A 111 -9.01 3.96 6.14
CA TYR A 111 -8.06 5.02 5.82
C TYR A 111 -8.13 6.21 6.80
N ARG A 112 -9.33 6.61 7.22
CA ARG A 112 -9.54 7.66 8.22
C ARG A 112 -9.02 7.27 9.60
N LEU A 113 -9.21 6.04 10.04
CA LEU A 113 -8.73 5.58 11.35
C LEU A 113 -7.22 5.42 11.37
N LEU A 114 -6.65 4.89 10.29
CA LEU A 114 -5.21 4.74 10.10
C LEU A 114 -4.47 6.08 10.06
N GLU A 115 -5.17 7.19 9.85
CA GLU A 115 -4.62 8.54 10.03
C GLU A 115 -3.97 8.78 11.39
N GLN A 116 -4.42 8.07 12.40
CA GLN A 116 -3.86 8.18 13.74
C GLN A 116 -2.50 7.46 13.88
N ILE A 117 -2.12 6.64 12.89
CA ILE A 117 -0.79 6.06 12.72
C ILE A 117 -0.03 7.00 11.79
N ALA A 118 1.11 7.54 12.25
CA ALA A 118 1.85 8.68 11.68
C ALA A 118 1.29 10.07 12.05
N ASN A 119 1.50 10.45 13.31
CA ASN A 119 1.17 11.74 13.90
C ASN A 119 2.45 12.54 14.23
N ASN A 120 2.81 13.53 13.41
CA ASN A 120 3.76 14.56 13.79
C ASN A 120 3.10 15.93 14.03
N LYS A 121 2.02 15.99 14.81
CA LYS A 121 1.41 17.27 15.17
C LYS A 121 2.16 18.04 16.28
N GLN A 122 3.29 17.55 16.79
CA GLN A 122 3.83 18.00 18.10
C GLN A 122 5.28 18.46 18.15
N SER A 123 6.03 18.54 17.04
CA SER A 123 7.40 19.08 17.09
C SER A 123 7.59 20.25 16.13
N ASN A 124 8.27 21.31 16.59
CA ASN A 124 8.67 22.47 15.79
C ASN A 124 9.64 22.12 14.63
N ASN A 125 10.05 20.85 14.53
CA ASN A 125 10.77 20.26 13.41
C ASN A 125 9.82 19.29 12.74
N ASP A 126 8.89 19.79 11.93
CA ASP A 126 7.92 18.95 11.24
C ASP A 126 8.50 18.39 9.92
N PRO A 127 8.98 17.12 9.86
CA PRO A 127 9.28 16.45 8.59
C PRO A 127 8.11 16.38 7.61
N ASP A 128 6.87 16.65 8.06
CA ASP A 128 5.67 16.78 7.23
C ASP A 128 5.29 18.24 6.93
N GLN A 129 6.21 19.20 7.08
CA GLN A 129 6.05 20.57 6.52
C GLN A 129 5.62 20.51 5.03
N SER A 130 5.99 19.43 4.34
CA SER A 130 5.58 19.11 2.98
C SER A 130 4.25 18.36 2.88
N GLY A 131 3.85 17.43 3.76
CA GLY A 131 2.63 16.61 3.59
C GLY A 131 2.86 15.26 2.88
N ALA A 132 4.12 14.93 2.58
CA ALA A 132 4.56 13.79 1.79
C ALA A 132 4.41 12.44 2.46
N TYR A 133 4.49 12.42 3.77
CA TYR A 133 4.55 11.20 4.55
C TYR A 133 3.16 10.69 4.91
N TYR A 134 2.13 11.52 4.76
CA TYR A 134 0.78 11.23 5.23
C TYR A 134 0.08 10.12 4.44
N VAL A 135 0.20 10.16 3.11
CA VAL A 135 -0.37 9.12 2.24
C VAL A 135 0.47 7.84 2.34
N VAL A 136 1.79 7.97 2.42
CA VAL A 136 2.72 6.84 2.51
C VAL A 136 2.49 6.04 3.77
N ALA A 137 2.36 6.69 4.93
CA ALA A 137 2.12 6.00 6.19
C ALA A 137 0.80 5.20 6.18
N LYS A 138 -0.31 5.84 5.79
CA LYS A 138 -1.62 5.18 5.72
C LYS A 138 -1.63 4.03 4.72
N SER A 139 -1.06 4.26 3.53
CA SER A 139 -1.03 3.28 2.45
C SER A 139 -0.09 2.13 2.75
N LYS A 140 1.03 2.36 3.43
CA LYS A 140 1.92 1.29 3.90
C LYS A 140 1.27 0.44 4.98
N VAL A 141 0.54 1.04 5.92
CA VAL A 141 -0.20 0.23 6.90
C VAL A 141 -1.30 -0.59 6.23
N LEU A 142 -2.05 -0.02 5.28
CA LEU A 142 -2.99 -0.79 4.45
C LEU A 142 -2.29 -1.86 3.61
N MET A 143 -1.11 -1.58 3.08
CA MET A 143 -0.31 -2.57 2.35
C MET A 143 0.11 -3.71 3.28
N PHE A 144 0.46 -3.40 4.52
CA PHE A 144 0.77 -4.43 5.51
C PHE A 144 -0.46 -5.27 5.76
N ILE A 145 -1.53 -4.67 6.31
CA ILE A 145 -2.67 -5.43 6.81
C ILE A 145 -3.54 -6.00 5.69
N TRP A 146 -3.75 -5.31 4.57
CA TRP A 146 -4.65 -5.76 3.49
C TRP A 146 -3.89 -6.29 2.27
N GLY A 147 -2.77 -5.67 1.90
CA GLY A 147 -1.91 -6.12 0.81
C GLY A 147 -2.36 -5.71 -0.59
N GLN A 148 -3.58 -5.20 -0.76
CA GLN A 148 -4.07 -4.77 -2.07
C GLN A 148 -3.57 -3.38 -2.47
N THR A 149 -3.17 -2.56 -1.51
CA THR A 149 -2.70 -1.19 -1.75
C THR A 149 -1.18 -1.16 -1.93
N PRO A 150 -0.64 -0.45 -2.93
CA PRO A 150 0.79 -0.16 -2.96
C PRO A 150 1.19 0.76 -1.79
N GLY A 151 2.48 0.77 -1.43
CA GLY A 151 3.01 1.68 -0.41
C GLY A 151 3.00 3.14 -0.85
N PHE A 152 2.83 3.40 -2.16
CA PHE A 152 2.82 4.72 -2.78
C PHE A 152 4.05 5.56 -2.40
N ASP A 153 5.23 4.94 -2.31
CA ASP A 153 6.49 5.66 -2.15
C ASP A 153 6.69 6.67 -3.30
N THR A 154 7.45 7.74 -3.07
CA THR A 154 7.64 8.83 -4.06
C THR A 154 8.03 8.32 -5.44
N GLN A 155 8.94 7.35 -5.51
CA GLN A 155 9.36 6.73 -6.78
C GLN A 155 8.19 6.02 -7.49
N VAL A 156 7.44 5.19 -6.76
CA VAL A 156 6.28 4.46 -7.28
C VAL A 156 5.23 5.45 -7.82
N ARG A 157 4.87 6.49 -7.06
CA ARG A 157 3.92 7.51 -7.51
C ARG A 157 4.40 8.24 -8.76
N SER A 158 5.68 8.59 -8.82
CA SER A 158 6.26 9.30 -9.97
C SER A 158 6.19 8.49 -11.25
N HIS A 159 6.35 7.16 -11.17
CA HIS A 159 6.31 6.28 -12.34
C HIS A 159 4.89 5.83 -12.71
N LEU A 160 3.96 5.76 -11.75
CA LEU A 160 2.54 5.48 -12.05
C LEU A 160 1.91 6.57 -12.94
N VAL A 161 2.38 7.81 -12.86
CA VAL A 161 1.90 8.93 -13.70
C VAL A 161 2.71 9.13 -14.98
N ASP A 162 3.88 8.51 -15.07
CA ASP A 162 4.73 8.57 -16.25
C ASP A 162 4.20 7.61 -17.31
N ARG A 163 3.65 8.17 -18.39
CA ARG A 163 3.04 7.43 -19.51
C ARG A 163 4.03 6.57 -20.30
N SER A 164 5.32 6.66 -20.00
CA SER A 164 6.36 5.82 -20.60
C SER A 164 6.31 4.35 -20.15
N TYR A 165 5.55 4.01 -19.10
CA TYR A 165 5.43 2.63 -18.56
C TYR A 165 4.05 1.99 -18.85
N PRO A 166 3.85 1.34 -20.01
CA PRO A 166 2.62 0.62 -20.28
C PRO A 166 2.62 -0.77 -19.60
N PRO A 167 1.50 -1.21 -18.98
CA PRO A 167 0.24 -0.49 -18.82
C PRO A 167 0.32 0.46 -17.63
N ALA A 168 0.22 1.77 -17.80
CA ALA A 168 0.07 2.70 -16.68
C ALA A 168 -1.40 2.77 -16.25
N PRO A 169 -1.75 2.93 -14.96
CA PRO A 169 -3.10 3.32 -14.60
C PRO A 169 -3.40 4.64 -15.32
N PHE A 170 -4.34 4.59 -16.27
CA PHE A 170 -4.62 5.71 -17.15
C PHE A 170 -5.17 6.85 -16.33
N GLN A 171 -4.31 7.84 -16.06
CA GLN A 171 -4.62 9.04 -15.28
C GLN A 171 -5.22 8.66 -13.93
N LEU A 172 -4.40 8.51 -12.87
CA LEU A 172 -4.95 8.73 -11.53
C LEU A 172 -5.37 10.23 -11.48
N PRO A 173 -6.63 10.62 -11.76
CA PRO A 173 -7.04 11.99 -12.07
C PRO A 173 -6.94 12.87 -10.81
N HIS A 174 -6.87 12.24 -9.64
CA HIS A 174 -6.63 12.87 -8.35
C HIS A 174 -5.15 13.11 -8.06
N VAL A 175 -4.24 12.70 -8.93
CA VAL A 175 -2.80 12.91 -8.82
C VAL A 175 -2.37 13.94 -9.87
N PRO A 176 -2.37 15.26 -9.58
CA PRO A 176 -2.11 16.27 -10.58
C PRO A 176 -0.66 16.16 -11.06
N GLN A 177 -0.46 15.97 -12.37
CA GLN A 177 0.87 15.86 -12.99
C GLN A 177 1.83 17.00 -12.60
N ARG A 178 1.30 18.22 -12.46
CA ARG A 178 2.10 19.40 -12.05
C ARG A 178 2.59 19.33 -10.62
N GLN A 179 1.87 18.69 -9.69
CA GLN A 179 2.29 18.60 -8.30
C GLN A 179 3.39 17.54 -8.11
N LEU A 180 3.35 16.43 -8.87
CA LEU A 180 4.41 15.41 -8.81
C LEU A 180 5.73 15.79 -9.50
N LEU A 181 5.67 16.53 -10.62
CA LEU A 181 6.87 16.88 -11.41
C LEU A 181 7.63 18.10 -10.87
N SER A 182 7.02 18.90 -9.99
CA SER A 182 7.63 20.11 -9.41
C SER A 182 8.15 19.91 -7.97
N GLY A 183 8.24 18.67 -7.49
CA GLY A 183 8.60 18.39 -6.09
C GLY A 183 7.48 18.71 -5.10
N GLY A 184 6.23 18.81 -5.57
CA GLY A 184 5.04 18.92 -4.74
C GLY A 184 4.67 17.56 -4.17
N GLU A 185 5.46 17.10 -3.20
CA GLU A 185 5.20 15.92 -2.39
C GLU A 185 3.98 16.12 -1.45
N ASN A 186 3.08 17.06 -1.72
CA ASN A 186 2.38 17.78 -0.64
C ASN A 186 0.86 17.54 -0.55
N ARG A 187 0.31 16.49 -1.16
CA ARG A 187 -1.15 16.29 -1.22
C ARG A 187 -1.63 15.21 -0.24
N ARG A 188 -2.44 15.64 0.73
CA ARG A 188 -3.25 14.76 1.58
C ARG A 188 -4.48 14.32 0.80
N TYR A 189 -4.55 13.05 0.39
CA TYR A 189 -5.79 12.52 -0.19
C TYR A 189 -6.85 12.43 0.90
N THR A 190 -8.03 12.98 0.62
CA THR A 190 -9.23 12.68 1.41
C THR A 190 -9.55 11.18 1.30
N PRO A 191 -10.33 10.61 2.23
CA PRO A 191 -10.78 9.23 2.11
C PRO A 191 -11.45 8.93 0.75
N ASP A 192 -12.23 9.89 0.24
CA ASP A 192 -12.88 9.75 -1.07
C ASP A 192 -11.90 9.74 -2.24
N GLU A 193 -10.91 10.63 -2.23
CA GLU A 193 -9.87 10.66 -3.25
C GLU A 193 -9.03 9.37 -3.22
N PHE A 194 -8.74 8.85 -2.03
CA PHE A 194 -8.05 7.58 -1.89
C PHE A 194 -8.87 6.41 -2.44
N CYS A 195 -10.18 6.38 -2.19
CA CYS A 195 -11.05 5.35 -2.76
C CYS A 195 -11.11 5.44 -4.28
N ASN A 196 -11.18 6.64 -4.86
CA ASN A 196 -11.15 6.80 -6.32
C ASN A 196 -9.84 6.25 -6.93
N ILE A 197 -8.69 6.52 -6.28
CA ILE A 197 -7.40 5.95 -6.70
C ILE A 197 -7.45 4.42 -6.69
N LEU A 198 -8.03 3.81 -5.67
CA LEU A 198 -8.14 2.35 -5.59
C LEU A 198 -9.12 1.77 -6.62
N GLU A 199 -10.23 2.45 -6.91
CA GLU A 199 -11.18 2.05 -7.97
C GLU A 199 -10.51 2.07 -9.35
N GLU A 200 -9.71 3.08 -9.65
CA GLU A 200 -8.97 3.14 -10.92
C GLU A 200 -7.87 2.10 -11.02
N LEU A 201 -7.17 1.84 -9.91
CA LEU A 201 -6.22 0.74 -9.83
C LEU A 201 -6.92 -0.62 -10.01
N ASP A 202 -8.11 -0.81 -9.46
CA ASP A 202 -8.93 -2.02 -9.62
C ASP A 202 -9.28 -2.26 -11.09
N GLU A 203 -9.80 -1.24 -11.76
CA GLU A 203 -10.09 -1.31 -13.20
C GLU A 203 -8.83 -1.58 -14.04
N TRP A 204 -7.72 -0.96 -13.66
CA TRP A 204 -6.46 -1.15 -14.36
C TRP A 204 -5.91 -2.58 -14.18
N VAL A 205 -5.94 -3.14 -12.97
CA VAL A 205 -5.57 -4.54 -12.73
C VAL A 205 -6.53 -5.48 -13.47
N GLN A 206 -7.82 -5.18 -13.50
CA GLN A 206 -8.82 -5.99 -14.20
C GLN A 206 -8.55 -6.03 -15.71
N LYS A 207 -8.17 -4.90 -16.32
CA LYS A 207 -7.79 -4.79 -17.74
C LYS A 207 -6.40 -5.38 -18.03
N TRP A 208 -5.64 -5.78 -17.00
CA TRP A 208 -4.27 -6.24 -17.16
C TRP A 208 -4.12 -7.47 -18.05
N PRO A 209 -4.87 -8.58 -17.87
CA PRO A 209 -4.67 -9.80 -18.67
C PRO A 209 -4.89 -9.58 -20.17
N ALA A 210 -5.89 -8.77 -20.53
CA ALA A 210 -6.21 -8.46 -21.93
C ALA A 210 -5.04 -7.77 -22.65
N ASN A 211 -4.26 -6.97 -21.92
CA ASN A 211 -3.10 -6.25 -22.46
C ASN A 211 -1.80 -7.06 -22.43
N ASN A 212 -1.83 -8.28 -21.88
CA ASN A 212 -0.64 -9.01 -21.43
C ASN A 212 -0.74 -10.52 -21.67
N GLY A 213 -1.35 -10.93 -22.78
CA GLY A 213 -1.36 -12.34 -23.20
C GLY A 213 -2.09 -13.26 -22.22
N GLY A 214 -3.05 -12.74 -21.45
CA GLY A 214 -3.84 -13.50 -20.48
C GLY A 214 -3.20 -13.66 -19.10
N GLN A 215 -2.00 -13.12 -18.87
CA GLN A 215 -1.33 -13.20 -17.56
C GLN A 215 -1.89 -12.16 -16.60
N SER A 216 -2.26 -12.58 -15.38
CA SER A 216 -2.68 -11.67 -14.30
C SER A 216 -1.49 -11.10 -13.54
N LEU A 217 -1.68 -10.00 -12.80
CA LEU A 217 -0.62 -9.42 -11.98
C LEU A 217 -0.12 -10.41 -10.91
N ASP A 218 -1.04 -11.12 -10.24
CA ASP A 218 -0.73 -12.14 -9.23
C ASP A 218 0.08 -13.32 -9.81
N SER A 219 -0.04 -13.59 -11.12
CA SER A 219 0.75 -14.64 -11.79
C SER A 219 2.23 -14.30 -11.92
N LEU A 220 2.60 -13.02 -11.83
CA LEU A 220 4.00 -12.58 -11.87
C LEU A 220 4.76 -13.01 -10.61
N TYR A 221 4.10 -12.99 -9.45
CA TYR A 221 4.71 -13.41 -8.19
C TYR A 221 3.65 -13.85 -7.16
N PRO A 222 3.20 -15.12 -7.20
CA PRO A 222 2.07 -15.60 -6.39
C PRO A 222 2.25 -15.50 -4.87
N ALA A 223 3.50 -15.40 -4.42
CA ALA A 223 3.82 -15.29 -2.99
C ALA A 223 3.63 -13.87 -2.43
N TRP A 224 3.46 -12.85 -3.29
CA TRP A 224 3.35 -11.46 -2.88
C TRP A 224 1.93 -10.93 -3.06
N PRO A 225 1.49 -10.05 -2.15
CA PRO A 225 0.21 -9.38 -2.32
C PRO A 225 0.30 -8.35 -3.47
N THR A 226 -0.83 -8.11 -4.12
CA THR A 226 -0.95 -7.30 -5.35
C THR A 226 -0.32 -5.91 -5.23
N GLY A 227 -0.53 -5.21 -4.10
CA GLY A 227 0.09 -3.90 -3.84
C GLY A 227 1.61 -3.92 -3.84
N ARG A 228 2.22 -5.02 -3.34
CA ARG A 228 3.67 -5.22 -3.37
C ARG A 228 4.19 -5.43 -4.79
N ILE A 229 3.44 -6.16 -5.61
CA ILE A 229 3.78 -6.39 -7.02
C ILE A 229 3.75 -5.05 -7.78
N ILE A 230 2.76 -4.19 -7.50
CA ILE A 230 2.68 -2.84 -8.06
C ILE A 230 3.90 -2.02 -7.63
N ASP A 231 4.25 -1.99 -6.33
CA ASP A 231 5.44 -1.28 -5.87
C ASP A 231 6.70 -1.73 -6.62
N VAL A 232 6.94 -3.03 -6.75
CA VAL A 232 8.13 -3.56 -7.45
C VAL A 232 8.15 -3.17 -8.93
N THR A 233 6.98 -3.20 -9.58
CA THR A 233 6.84 -2.87 -11.00
C THR A 233 7.23 -1.42 -11.28
N TYR A 234 6.89 -0.52 -10.35
CA TYR A 234 7.05 0.93 -10.50
C TYR A 234 8.14 1.55 -9.63
N TYR A 235 8.84 0.79 -8.80
CA TYR A 235 9.92 1.33 -7.96
C TYR A 235 11.13 1.74 -8.82
N LEU A 236 11.48 0.93 -9.82
CA LEU A 236 12.63 1.18 -10.70
C LEU A 236 12.20 1.57 -12.11
N ARG A 237 12.90 2.56 -12.66
CA ARG A 237 12.88 2.85 -14.09
C ARG A 237 13.43 1.66 -14.86
N ASP A 238 12.81 1.35 -15.99
CA ASP A 238 13.41 0.43 -16.96
C ASP A 238 14.66 1.09 -17.55
N PRO A 239 15.76 0.32 -17.74
CA PRO A 239 17.00 0.84 -18.30
C PRO A 239 16.85 1.30 -19.76
#